data_AF-A0A6C0BXI0-F1
#
_entry.id   AF-A0A6C0BXI0-F1
#
_cell.length_a   1.000
_cell.length_b   1.000
_cell.length_c   1.000
_cell.angle_alpha   90.00
_cell.angle_beta   90.00
_cell.angle_gamma   90.00
#
_symmetry.space_group_name_H-M   'P 1'
#
loop_
_entity.id
_entity.type
_entity.pdbx_description
1 polymer ?
#
loop_
_entity_poly.entity_id
_entity_poly.type
_entity_poly.pdbx_seq_one_letter_code
_entity_poly.pdbx_strand_id
1 'polypeptide(L)'
;MNHKCITASLTGKNLLNPANISGKPLCNSEYIPSDVVKIKIYIMANIIIPLVSKQWKTLQENLFCLDNIKKKLDTYYNCYKIQDMKIYKELINAFEAILVEHQQLEELEKTIYSGDSKDVTTMIYRTAMIRLKPEYEIYDILYGRPQQSENEEYNMAIVEYIERLLKIEGITFHKIKEYSLTKYPAIHR
;
A
#
# COMPACT_ATOMS: atom_id res chain seq x y z
N MET A 1 -61.28 6.22 15.44
CA MET A 1 -60.22 6.39 14.42
C MET A 1 -59.34 7.54 14.87
N ASN A 2 -58.14 7.24 15.38
CA ASN A 2 -57.25 8.25 15.96
C ASN A 2 -56.46 8.93 14.84
N HIS A 3 -56.76 10.19 14.56
CA HIS A 3 -55.95 11.03 13.69
C HIS A 3 -54.61 11.33 14.39
N LYS A 4 -53.54 10.66 13.96
CA LYS A 4 -52.17 11.03 14.35
C LYS A 4 -51.87 12.41 13.75
N CYS A 5 -51.78 13.43 14.61
CA CYS A 5 -51.26 14.74 14.25
C CYS A 5 -49.77 14.58 13.89
N ILE A 6 -49.43 14.72 12.62
CA ILE A 6 -48.05 14.69 12.14
C ILE A 6 -47.53 16.13 12.21
N THR A 7 -46.81 16.46 13.28
CA THR A 7 -46.10 17.74 13.39
C THR A 7 -44.86 17.70 12.49
N ALA A 8 -44.93 18.34 11.34
CA ALA A 8 -43.78 18.53 10.44
C ALA A 8 -42.80 19.53 11.07
N SER A 9 -41.59 19.06 11.40
CA SER A 9 -40.53 19.91 11.95
C SER A 9 -39.75 20.58 10.83
N LEU A 10 -39.86 21.92 10.74
CA LEU A 10 -39.21 22.75 9.72
C LEU A 10 -37.72 23.06 10.00
N THR A 11 -37.15 22.52 11.08
CA THR A 11 -35.78 22.84 11.52
C THR A 11 -34.71 21.89 10.98
N GLY A 12 -35.05 20.99 10.05
CA GLY A 12 -34.09 20.08 9.41
C GLY A 12 -33.43 19.05 10.34
N LYS A 13 -33.86 18.94 11.60
CA LYS A 13 -33.34 17.96 12.56
C LYS A 13 -33.89 16.55 12.39
N ASN A 14 -34.94 16.36 11.58
CA ASN A 14 -35.52 15.05 11.31
C ASN A 14 -35.32 14.67 9.83
N LEU A 15 -34.77 13.47 9.60
CA LEU A 15 -34.29 12.96 8.31
C LEU A 15 -35.33 12.87 7.18
N LEU A 16 -36.62 12.98 7.49
CA LEU A 16 -37.70 12.87 6.52
C LEU A 16 -38.44 14.19 6.41
N ASN A 17 -37.86 15.14 5.66
CA ASN A 17 -38.58 16.32 5.21
C ASN A 17 -38.37 16.52 3.70
N PRO A 18 -39.36 16.16 2.86
CA PRO A 18 -39.25 16.27 1.40
C PRO A 18 -39.31 17.71 0.88
N ALA A 19 -39.64 18.68 1.73
CA ALA A 19 -39.68 20.10 1.40
C ALA A 19 -38.61 20.87 2.19
N ASN A 20 -37.40 21.00 1.64
CA ASN A 20 -36.37 21.90 2.15
C ASN A 20 -36.41 23.24 1.39
N ILE A 21 -36.45 24.33 2.14
CA ILE A 21 -36.50 25.73 1.68
C ILE A 21 -35.22 26.12 0.90
N SER A 22 -34.17 25.31 0.98
CA SER A 22 -32.92 25.50 0.22
C SER A 22 -33.08 25.39 -1.31
N GLY A 23 -34.20 24.84 -1.83
CA GLY A 23 -34.46 24.71 -3.26
C GLY A 23 -33.46 23.86 -4.05
N LYS A 24 -32.46 23.25 -3.38
CA LYS A 24 -31.49 22.36 -4.02
C LYS A 24 -32.10 20.96 -4.07
N PRO A 25 -32.31 20.36 -5.25
CA PRO A 25 -32.73 18.98 -5.34
C PRO A 25 -31.68 18.11 -4.64
N LEU A 26 -32.12 17.23 -3.74
CA LEU A 26 -31.25 16.33 -2.97
C LEU A 26 -30.57 15.24 -3.83
N CYS A 27 -30.76 15.28 -5.15
CA CYS A 27 -30.23 14.33 -6.10
C CYS A 27 -29.34 15.05 -7.10
N ASN A 28 -28.02 14.81 -7.02
CA ASN A 28 -27.11 14.54 -8.15
C ASN A 28 -25.61 14.52 -7.78
N SER A 29 -25.25 14.51 -6.49
CA SER A 29 -23.98 13.93 -6.06
C SER A 29 -24.26 12.72 -5.17
N GLU A 30 -23.51 11.63 -5.35
CA GLU A 30 -23.48 10.53 -4.39
C GLU A 30 -23.20 11.14 -3.01
N TYR A 31 -24.23 11.21 -2.16
CA TYR A 31 -24.10 11.78 -0.84
C TYR A 31 -23.22 10.85 0.00
N ILE A 32 -21.92 11.14 0.06
CA ILE A 32 -20.98 10.46 0.95
C ILE A 32 -21.12 11.12 2.33
N PRO A 33 -21.55 10.39 3.36
CA PRO A 33 -21.64 10.93 4.71
C PRO A 33 -20.28 11.43 5.20
N SER A 34 -20.27 12.52 5.98
CA SER A 34 -19.05 13.06 6.56
C SER A 34 -18.28 12.04 7.42
N ASP A 35 -18.99 11.09 8.04
CA ASP A 35 -18.38 10.03 8.85
C ASP A 35 -17.60 9.00 8.01
N VAL A 36 -18.01 8.77 6.76
CA VAL A 36 -17.26 7.92 5.82
C VAL A 36 -15.94 8.60 5.44
N VAL A 37 -15.97 9.91 5.19
CA VAL A 37 -14.75 10.70 4.90
C VAL A 37 -13.79 10.69 6.08
N LYS A 38 -14.29 10.85 7.31
CA LYS A 38 -13.46 10.78 8.53
C LYS A 38 -12.75 9.43 8.66
N ILE A 39 -13.42 8.34 8.34
CA ILE A 39 -12.82 7.00 8.39
C ILE A 39 -11.76 6.82 7.30
N LYS A 40 -12.00 7.30 6.09
CA LYS A 40 -10.98 7.30 5.02
C LYS A 40 -9.71 8.05 5.47
N ILE A 41 -9.89 9.24 6.05
CA ILE A 41 -8.78 10.06 6.58
C ILE A 41 -8.07 9.31 7.73
N TYR A 42 -8.83 8.69 8.62
CA TYR A 42 -8.27 7.94 9.75
C TYR A 42 -7.41 6.75 9.27
N ILE A 43 -7.90 5.98 8.29
CA ILE A 43 -7.16 4.85 7.70
C ILE A 43 -5.87 5.36 7.03
N MET A 44 -5.96 6.45 6.26
CA MET A 44 -4.79 7.06 5.64
C MET A 44 -3.76 7.50 6.66
N ALA A 45 -4.17 8.22 7.71
CA ALA A 45 -3.27 8.80 8.69
C ALA A 45 -2.63 7.78 9.64
N ASN A 46 -3.37 6.75 10.08
CA ASN A 46 -2.91 5.84 11.13
C ASN A 46 -2.41 4.49 10.60
N ILE A 47 -2.72 4.13 9.35
CA ILE A 47 -2.34 2.84 8.76
C ILE A 47 -1.43 3.07 7.55
N ILE A 48 -1.92 3.80 6.53
CA ILE A 48 -1.21 3.89 5.24
C ILE A 48 0.05 4.75 5.36
N ILE A 49 -0.03 5.96 5.93
CA ILE A 49 1.15 6.83 6.09
C ILE A 49 2.22 6.16 6.96
N PRO A 50 1.90 5.62 8.15
CA PRO A 50 2.94 5.01 8.99
C PRO A 50 3.54 3.74 8.36
N LEU A 51 2.79 3.01 7.51
CA LEU A 51 3.32 1.90 6.70
C LEU A 51 4.36 2.37 5.70
N VAL A 52 4.05 3.42 4.92
CA VAL A 52 5.00 3.99 3.95
C VAL A 52 6.24 4.58 4.66
N SER A 53 6.04 5.20 5.82
CA SER A 53 7.11 5.76 6.65
C SER A 53 7.85 4.73 7.50
N LYS A 54 7.52 3.43 7.40
CA LYS A 54 8.16 2.32 8.14
C LYS A 54 8.13 2.49 9.67
N GLN A 55 7.06 3.07 10.21
CA GLN A 55 6.87 3.28 11.65
C GLN A 55 6.21 2.06 12.30
N TRP A 56 6.92 0.93 12.34
CA TRP A 56 6.36 -0.37 12.76
C TRP A 56 5.81 -0.41 14.18
N LYS A 57 6.40 0.33 15.13
CA LYS A 57 5.91 0.39 16.52
C LYS A 57 4.51 0.98 16.62
N THR A 58 4.29 2.12 15.97
CA THR A 58 2.98 2.79 15.92
C THR A 58 1.92 1.92 15.25
N LEU A 59 2.34 1.14 14.25
CA LEU A 59 1.47 0.21 13.54
C LEU A 59 1.07 -0.99 14.41
N GLN A 60 2.02 -1.56 15.17
CA GLN A 60 1.76 -2.64 16.11
C GLN A 60 0.81 -2.18 17.23
N GLU A 61 1.02 -0.98 17.77
CA GLU A 61 0.13 -0.39 18.77
C GLU A 61 -1.29 -0.21 18.22
N ASN A 62 -1.44 0.17 16.95
CA ASN A 62 -2.75 0.37 16.33
C ASN A 62 -3.44 -0.91 15.84
N LEU A 63 -2.83 -2.08 15.99
CA LEU A 63 -3.37 -3.35 15.48
C LEU A 63 -4.74 -3.70 16.09
N PHE A 64 -4.95 -3.39 17.37
CA PHE A 64 -6.24 -3.63 18.03
C PHE A 64 -7.39 -2.79 17.45
N CYS A 65 -7.09 -1.67 16.80
CA CYS A 65 -8.09 -0.80 16.18
C CYS A 65 -8.63 -1.37 14.86
N LEU A 66 -7.88 -2.27 14.20
CA LEU A 66 -8.19 -2.73 12.84
C LEU A 66 -9.53 -3.48 12.77
N ASP A 67 -9.80 -4.36 13.73
CA ASP A 67 -11.05 -5.13 13.79
C ASP A 67 -12.28 -4.21 13.89
N ASN A 68 -12.17 -3.15 14.69
CA ASN A 68 -13.24 -2.17 14.84
C ASN A 68 -13.43 -1.34 13.56
N ILE A 69 -12.35 -1.04 12.83
CA ILE A 69 -12.42 -0.34 11.56
C ILE A 69 -13.06 -1.24 10.49
N LYS A 70 -12.70 -2.52 10.43
CA LYS A 70 -13.31 -3.49 9.50
C LYS A 70 -14.82 -3.62 9.71
N LYS A 71 -15.27 -3.76 10.96
CA LYS A 71 -16.71 -3.81 11.30
C LYS A 71 -17.45 -2.53 10.87
N LYS A 72 -16.80 -1.37 11.06
CA LYS A 72 -17.34 -0.08 10.61
C LYS A 72 -17.42 -0.02 9.09
N LEU A 73 -16.37 -0.43 8.37
CA LEU A 73 -16.34 -0.46 6.90
C LEU A 73 -17.44 -1.37 6.33
N ASP A 74 -17.67 -2.54 6.92
CA ASP A 74 -18.76 -3.43 6.50
C ASP A 74 -20.13 -2.80 6.72
N THR A 75 -20.32 -2.10 7.84
CA THR A 75 -21.55 -1.34 8.11
C THR A 75 -21.77 -0.25 7.07
N TYR A 76 -20.73 0.53 6.74
CA TYR A 76 -20.84 1.59 5.72
C TYR A 76 -21.02 1.03 4.31
N TYR A 77 -20.40 -0.10 3.99
CA TYR A 77 -20.60 -0.77 2.71
C TYR A 77 -22.05 -1.25 2.56
N ASN A 78 -22.63 -1.86 3.60
CA ASN A 78 -24.01 -2.33 3.58
C ASN A 78 -25.02 -1.17 3.46
N CYS A 79 -24.74 -0.03 4.11
CA CYS A 79 -25.64 1.13 4.09
C CYS A 79 -25.54 1.96 2.80
N TYR A 80 -24.33 2.18 2.27
CA TYR A 80 -24.09 3.15 1.20
C TYR A 80 -23.64 2.52 -0.13
N LYS A 81 -23.31 1.22 -0.16
CA LYS A 81 -22.85 0.47 -1.35
C LYS A 81 -21.68 1.11 -2.11
N ILE A 82 -20.83 1.86 -1.41
CA ILE A 82 -19.67 2.55 -2.00
C ILE A 82 -18.54 1.54 -2.22
N GLN A 83 -18.08 1.38 -3.47
CA GLN A 83 -17.02 0.42 -3.82
C GLN A 83 -15.68 0.71 -3.12
N ASP A 84 -15.35 1.99 -2.88
CA ASP A 84 -14.13 2.39 -2.18
C ASP A 84 -13.95 1.70 -0.82
N MET A 85 -15.05 1.43 -0.09
CA MET A 85 -14.99 0.78 1.22
C MET A 85 -14.39 -0.63 1.11
N LYS A 86 -14.65 -1.33 0.00
CA LYS A 86 -14.08 -2.65 -0.26
C LYS A 86 -12.57 -2.56 -0.47
N ILE A 87 -12.10 -1.54 -1.21
CA ILE A 87 -10.66 -1.28 -1.41
C ILE A 87 -9.98 -1.01 -0.06
N TYR A 88 -10.56 -0.17 0.79
CA TYR A 88 -10.02 0.07 2.12
C TYR A 88 -10.00 -1.18 3.00
N LYS A 89 -10.99 -2.07 2.88
CA LYS A 89 -11.00 -3.36 3.59
C LYS A 89 -9.88 -4.28 3.10
N GLU A 90 -9.69 -4.39 1.78
CA GLU A 90 -8.59 -5.18 1.20
C GLU A 90 -7.22 -4.62 1.59
N LEU A 91 -7.06 -3.29 1.63
CA LEU A 91 -5.83 -2.65 2.11
C LEU A 91 -5.53 -2.98 3.59
N ILE A 92 -6.56 -2.98 4.45
CA ILE A 92 -6.37 -3.36 5.86
C ILE A 92 -5.99 -4.83 5.99
N ASN A 93 -6.59 -5.73 5.20
CA ASN A 93 -6.21 -7.14 5.20
C ASN A 93 -4.76 -7.35 4.71
N ALA A 94 -4.36 -6.65 3.66
CA ALA A 94 -2.97 -6.69 3.17
C ALA A 94 -2.00 -6.17 4.24
N PHE A 95 -2.39 -5.11 4.95
CA PHE A 95 -1.62 -4.55 6.05
C PHE A 95 -1.42 -5.55 7.21
N GLU A 96 -2.46 -6.28 7.60
CA GLU A 96 -2.34 -7.33 8.62
C GLU A 96 -1.38 -8.43 8.18
N ALA A 97 -1.45 -8.87 6.93
CA ALA A 97 -0.52 -9.87 6.40
C ALA A 97 0.93 -9.37 6.45
N ILE A 98 1.19 -8.13 6.04
CA ILE A 98 2.53 -7.51 6.09
C ILE A 98 3.04 -7.42 7.54
N LEU A 99 2.18 -7.07 8.49
CA LEU A 99 2.60 -7.01 9.90
C LEU A 99 2.93 -8.37 10.48
N VAL A 100 2.15 -9.41 10.16
CA VAL A 100 2.42 -10.78 10.59
C VAL A 100 3.75 -11.26 10.01
N GLU A 101 4.01 -11.04 8.72
CA GLU A 101 5.30 -11.37 8.10
C GLU A 101 6.47 -10.61 8.76
N HIS A 102 6.26 -9.32 9.07
CA HIS A 102 7.29 -8.52 9.74
C HIS A 102 7.60 -9.04 11.16
N GLN A 103 6.56 -9.42 11.92
CA GLN A 103 6.73 -10.01 13.26
C GLN A 103 7.46 -11.36 13.19
N GLN A 104 7.09 -12.22 12.24
CA GLN A 104 7.78 -13.48 12.01
C GLN A 104 9.26 -13.28 11.66
N LEU A 105 9.58 -12.29 10.82
CA LEU A 105 10.97 -11.94 10.52
C LEU A 105 11.73 -11.44 11.74
N GLU A 106 11.10 -10.63 12.60
CA GLU A 106 11.72 -10.15 13.84
C GLU A 106 11.96 -11.30 14.84
N GLU A 107 11.02 -12.24 14.95
CA GLU A 107 11.17 -13.43 15.78
C GLU A 107 12.24 -14.38 15.25
N LEU A 108 12.32 -14.56 13.92
CA LEU A 108 13.39 -15.31 13.26
C LEU A 108 14.76 -14.66 13.47
N GLU A 109 14.86 -13.34 13.34
CA GLU A 109 16.08 -12.59 13.66
C GLU A 109 16.50 -12.85 15.11
N LYS A 110 15.56 -12.73 16.06
CA LYS A 110 15.81 -13.00 17.48
C LYS A 110 16.28 -14.45 17.69
N THR A 111 15.64 -15.45 17.11
CA THR A 111 16.01 -16.85 17.30
C THR A 111 17.37 -17.20 16.68
N ILE A 112 17.68 -16.68 15.50
CA ILE A 112 18.99 -16.90 14.83
C ILE A 112 20.12 -16.25 15.64
N TYR A 113 19.93 -15.02 16.12
CA TYR A 113 20.99 -14.26 16.79
C TYR A 113 21.02 -14.43 18.32
N SER A 114 19.99 -15.01 18.94
CA SER A 114 19.96 -15.31 20.39
C SER A 114 20.34 -16.76 20.72
N GLY A 115 20.98 -17.47 19.79
CA GLY A 115 21.35 -18.87 19.94
C GLY A 115 22.31 -19.15 21.11
N ASP A 116 21.82 -19.94 22.07
CA ASP A 116 22.49 -20.80 23.06
C ASP A 116 23.54 -20.28 24.07
N SER A 117 24.01 -19.04 24.01
CA SER A 117 24.92 -18.53 25.04
C SER A 117 24.23 -17.54 25.97
N LYS A 118 23.71 -18.04 27.10
CA LYS A 118 23.12 -17.24 28.19
C LYS A 118 24.09 -16.19 28.81
N ASP A 119 25.38 -16.20 28.44
CA ASP A 119 26.42 -15.35 29.02
C ASP A 119 27.16 -14.41 28.05
N VAL A 120 26.76 -14.32 26.76
CA VAL A 120 27.44 -13.43 25.80
C VAL A 120 26.49 -12.37 25.26
N THR A 121 26.71 -11.12 25.68
CA THR A 121 26.05 -9.94 25.10
C THR A 121 26.38 -9.87 23.61
N THR A 122 25.41 -10.17 22.76
CA THR A 122 25.58 -10.16 21.29
C THR A 122 25.31 -8.76 20.75
N MET A 123 26.30 -8.13 20.11
CA MET A 123 26.16 -6.82 19.47
C MET A 123 25.79 -6.98 18.00
N ILE A 124 24.54 -6.63 17.65
CA ILE A 124 24.06 -6.66 16.26
C ILE A 124 24.36 -5.32 15.59
N TYR A 125 25.29 -5.31 14.62
CA TYR A 125 25.57 -4.13 13.81
C TYR A 125 24.80 -4.17 12.49
N ARG A 126 23.91 -3.22 12.28
CA ARG A 126 23.07 -3.11 11.06
C ARG A 126 23.77 -2.21 10.05
N THR A 127 24.34 -2.80 9.00
CA THR A 127 24.89 -2.06 7.84
C THR A 127 23.80 -1.73 6.83
N ALA A 128 23.94 -0.60 6.14
CA ALA A 128 23.09 -0.28 5.00
C ALA A 128 23.34 -1.27 3.85
N MET A 129 22.27 -1.80 3.26
CA MET A 129 22.35 -2.68 2.10
C MET A 129 22.85 -1.86 0.90
N ILE A 130 24.00 -2.23 0.34
CA ILE A 130 24.48 -1.71 -0.94
C ILE A 130 23.65 -2.36 -2.03
N ARG A 131 22.88 -1.57 -2.78
CA ARG A 131 22.09 -2.04 -3.93
C ARG A 131 22.70 -1.51 -5.21
N LEU A 132 22.63 -2.32 -6.26
CA LEU A 132 23.00 -1.89 -7.60
C LEU A 132 22.02 -0.82 -8.10
N LYS A 133 22.46 0.03 -9.01
CA LYS A 133 21.53 0.97 -9.65
C LYS A 133 20.56 0.20 -10.56
N PRO A 134 19.32 0.68 -10.74
CA PRO A 134 18.28 -0.07 -11.47
C PRO A 134 18.69 -0.52 -12.87
N GLU A 135 19.44 0.30 -13.60
CA GLU A 135 19.91 0.00 -14.96
C GLU A 135 20.83 -1.23 -15.01
N TYR A 136 21.63 -1.47 -13.97
CA TYR A 136 22.50 -2.66 -13.87
C TYR A 136 21.72 -3.89 -13.42
N GLU A 137 20.76 -3.74 -12.50
CA GLU A 137 19.89 -4.87 -12.10
C GLU A 137 19.07 -5.39 -13.28
N ILE A 138 18.55 -4.50 -14.11
CA ILE A 138 17.82 -4.88 -15.33
C ILE A 138 18.77 -5.56 -16.33
N TYR A 139 19.99 -5.05 -16.49
CA TYR A 139 20.98 -5.68 -17.34
C TYR A 139 21.28 -7.11 -16.88
N ASP A 140 21.54 -7.32 -15.59
CA ASP A 140 21.80 -8.63 -14.98
C ASP A 140 20.69 -9.63 -15.28
N ILE A 141 19.42 -9.19 -15.20
CA ILE A 141 18.27 -10.04 -15.44
C ILE A 141 18.14 -10.41 -16.93
N LEU A 142 18.49 -9.48 -17.83
CA LEU A 142 18.29 -9.65 -19.27
C LEU A 142 19.44 -10.39 -19.98
N TYR A 143 20.69 -10.08 -19.60
CA TYR A 143 21.89 -10.52 -20.29
C TYR A 143 22.81 -11.37 -19.41
N GLY A 144 22.52 -11.49 -18.11
CA GLY A 144 23.36 -12.16 -17.13
C GLY A 144 24.35 -11.20 -16.47
N ARG A 145 24.90 -11.67 -15.35
CA ARG A 145 25.94 -10.94 -14.61
C ARG A 145 27.30 -11.14 -15.27
N PRO A 146 28.06 -10.07 -15.55
CA PRO A 146 29.41 -10.22 -16.03
C PRO A 146 30.27 -10.92 -14.97
N GLN A 147 31.03 -11.94 -15.39
CA GLN A 147 31.88 -12.68 -14.47
C GLN A 147 33.21 -11.95 -14.27
N GLN A 148 33.48 -11.54 -13.03
CA GLN A 148 34.78 -10.94 -12.67
C GLN A 148 35.96 -11.88 -12.93
N SER A 149 35.74 -13.20 -12.84
CA SER A 149 36.75 -14.23 -13.14
C SER A 149 37.21 -14.23 -14.60
N GLU A 150 36.36 -13.78 -15.52
CA GLU A 150 36.64 -13.73 -16.95
C GLU A 150 37.00 -12.31 -17.44
N ASN A 151 37.20 -11.35 -16.51
CA ASN A 151 37.37 -9.92 -16.82
C ASN A 151 36.25 -9.37 -17.72
N GLU A 152 35.04 -9.91 -17.60
CA GLU A 152 33.90 -9.38 -18.33
C GLU A 152 33.42 -8.09 -17.68
N GLU A 153 33.19 -7.09 -18.52
CA GLU A 153 32.63 -5.80 -18.10
C GLU A 153 31.21 -5.65 -18.65
N TYR A 154 30.40 -4.84 -17.95
CA TYR A 154 29.08 -4.47 -18.44
C TYR A 154 29.19 -3.77 -19.79
N ASN A 155 28.34 -4.15 -20.73
CA ASN A 155 28.22 -3.41 -21.98
C ASN A 155 27.54 -2.05 -21.72
N MET A 156 28.37 -1.00 -21.62
CA MET A 156 27.91 0.36 -21.33
C MET A 156 26.87 0.88 -22.32
N ALA A 157 26.91 0.47 -23.59
CA ALA A 157 25.91 0.90 -24.57
C ALA A 157 24.51 0.36 -24.26
N ILE A 158 24.42 -0.86 -23.73
CA ILE A 158 23.15 -1.47 -23.31
C ILE A 158 22.68 -0.83 -22.00
N VAL A 159 23.59 -0.59 -21.05
CA VAL A 159 23.27 0.06 -19.78
C VAL A 159 22.73 1.47 -20.02
N GLU A 160 23.39 2.29 -20.85
CA GLU A 160 22.90 3.62 -21.23
C GLU A 160 21.54 3.56 -21.93
N TYR A 161 21.31 2.53 -22.75
CA TYR A 161 20.02 2.36 -23.42
C TYR A 161 18.90 2.05 -22.41
N ILE A 162 19.16 1.16 -21.45
CA ILE A 162 18.24 0.87 -20.35
C ILE A 162 18.00 2.14 -19.51
N GLU A 163 19.04 2.91 -19.21
CA GLU A 163 18.93 4.17 -18.47
C GLU A 163 18.01 5.18 -19.18
N ARG A 164 18.10 5.26 -20.52
CA ARG A 164 17.18 6.10 -21.32
C ARG A 164 15.75 5.58 -21.28
N LEU A 165 15.55 4.26 -21.33
CA LEU A 165 14.23 3.66 -21.22
C LEU A 165 13.60 3.92 -19.84
N LEU A 166 14.38 3.88 -18.76
CA LEU A 166 13.92 4.17 -17.40
C LEU A 166 13.43 5.61 -17.20
N LYS A 167 13.84 6.56 -18.06
CA LYS A 167 13.37 7.96 -18.01
C LYS A 167 11.97 8.13 -18.63
N ILE A 168 11.43 7.12 -19.30
CA ILE A 168 10.10 7.16 -19.92
C ILE A 168 9.03 6.93 -18.84
N GLU A 169 8.06 7.84 -18.74
CA GLU A 169 6.96 7.72 -17.79
C GLU A 169 6.09 6.49 -18.07
N GLY A 170 5.74 5.75 -17.01
CA GLY A 170 4.87 4.56 -17.10
C GLY A 170 5.51 3.36 -17.79
N ILE A 171 6.84 3.34 -17.94
CA ILE A 171 7.52 2.17 -18.48
C ILE A 171 7.48 1.01 -17.48
N THR A 172 7.23 -0.20 -17.98
CA THR A 172 7.26 -1.43 -17.19
C THR A 172 8.46 -2.26 -17.60
N PHE A 173 8.93 -3.13 -16.71
CA PHE A 173 10.02 -4.06 -16.99
C PHE A 173 9.78 -4.87 -18.28
N HIS A 174 8.53 -5.26 -18.54
CA HIS A 174 8.18 -6.03 -19.74
C HIS A 174 8.47 -5.27 -21.04
N LYS A 175 8.14 -3.98 -21.09
CA LYS A 175 8.44 -3.10 -22.23
C LYS A 175 9.95 -2.89 -22.38
N ILE A 176 10.66 -2.70 -21.27
CA ILE A 176 12.13 -2.55 -21.28
C ILE A 176 12.77 -3.81 -21.86
N LYS A 177 12.30 -4.99 -21.46
CA LYS A 177 12.77 -6.27 -21.99
C LYS A 177 12.54 -6.37 -23.50
N GLU A 178 11.34 -6.05 -23.97
CA GLU A 178 11.00 -6.10 -25.39
C GLU A 178 11.87 -5.15 -26.23
N TYR A 179 12.00 -3.88 -25.82
CA TYR A 179 12.81 -2.89 -26.54
C TYR A 179 14.30 -3.22 -26.50
N SER A 180 14.80 -3.66 -25.35
CA SER A 180 16.20 -4.05 -25.17
C SER A 180 16.54 -5.24 -26.06
N LEU A 181 15.73 -6.30 -26.06
CA LEU A 181 15.99 -7.50 -26.86
C LEU A 181 15.78 -7.29 -28.36
N THR A 182 14.89 -6.37 -28.77
CA THR A 182 14.72 -6.01 -30.19
C THR A 182 15.97 -5.33 -30.74
N LYS A 183 16.59 -4.46 -29.93
CA LYS A 183 17.76 -3.67 -30.35
C LYS A 183 19.08 -4.42 -30.13
N TYR A 184 19.17 -5.18 -29.04
CA TYR A 184 20.32 -5.98 -28.64
C TYR A 184 19.82 -7.39 -28.30
N PRO A 185 19.74 -8.31 -29.29
CA PRO A 185 19.32 -9.67 -29.02
C PRO A 185 20.31 -10.32 -28.05
N ALA A 186 19.78 -10.99 -27.02
CA ALA A 186 20.61 -11.73 -26.09
C ALA A 186 21.31 -12.86 -26.85
N ILE A 187 22.64 -12.76 -26.98
CA ILE A 187 23.45 -13.86 -27.49
C ILE A 187 23.54 -14.85 -26.33
N HIS A 188 22.80 -15.95 -26.41
CA HIS A 188 22.94 -17.03 -25.46
C HIS A 188 24.39 -17.52 -25.48
N ARG A 189 25.10 -17.31 -24.37
CA ARG A 189 26.29 -18.08 -24.00
C ARG A 189 25.87 -19.23 -23.10
#